data_AF-A0A0B1T555-F1
#
_entry.id   AF-A0A0B1T555-F1
#
_cell.length_a   1.000
_cell.length_b   1.000
_cell.length_c   1.000
_cell.angle_alpha   90.00
_cell.angle_beta   90.00
_cell.angle_gamma   90.00
#
_symmetry.space_group_name_H-M   'P 1'
#
loop_
_entity.id
_entity.type
_entity.pdbx_description
1 polymer ?
#
loop_
_entity_poly.entity_id
_entity_poly.type
_entity_poly.pdbx_seq_one_letter_code
_entity_poly.pdbx_strand_id
1 'polypeptide(L)'
;MNSSPRTQRCTEAFAKKGDDFAGRLAGLPQTIFQNVDNGGVIFSEGDNWREQRRASLQILHDFGMGKNLMEEQVLLSAQEFLAHMASIKNKEAVDLWQPIQVFVANIINKTLFGFSYEYDKSDRLMTFVNRLTEIFNEVKYVPTIF
;
A
#
# COMPACT_ATOMS: atom_id res chain seq x y z
N MET A 1 2.18 28.45 16.30
CA MET A 1 3.36 28.03 15.52
C MET A 1 3.01 28.17 14.04
N ASN A 2 3.62 29.12 13.32
CA ASN A 2 3.33 29.30 11.89
C ASN A 2 4.08 28.25 11.07
N SER A 3 3.35 27.49 10.25
CA SER A 3 3.89 26.46 9.37
C SER A 3 4.83 27.04 8.31
N SER A 4 5.87 26.28 7.94
CA SER A 4 6.85 26.64 6.90
C SER A 4 6.18 27.03 5.56
N PRO A 5 6.77 27.96 4.76
CA PRO A 5 6.25 28.35 3.45
C PRO A 5 6.00 27.17 2.50
N ARG A 6 6.80 26.09 2.59
CA ARG A 6 6.57 24.88 1.77
C ARG A 6 5.30 24.15 2.18
N THR A 7 5.08 24.01 3.49
CA THR A 7 3.86 23.40 4.04
C THR A 7 2.63 24.21 3.63
N GLN A 8 2.70 25.53 3.65
CA GLN A 8 1.61 26.40 3.20
C GLN A 8 1.25 26.17 1.72
N ARG A 9 2.23 26.00 0.84
CA ARG A 9 2.00 25.70 -0.58
C ARG A 9 1.33 24.33 -0.78
N CYS A 10 1.77 23.30 -0.06
CA CYS A 10 1.14 21.98 -0.13
C CYS A 10 -0.31 22.02 0.38
N THR A 11 -0.58 22.72 1.48
CA THR A 11 -1.94 22.89 2.01
C THR A 11 -2.83 23.65 1.03
N GLU A 12 -2.32 24.72 0.41
CA GLU A 12 -3.07 25.48 -0.59
C GLU A 12 -3.45 24.60 -1.79
N ALA A 13 -2.50 23.86 -2.35
CA ALA A 13 -2.73 23.00 -3.51
C ALA A 13 -3.64 21.80 -3.19
N PHE A 14 -3.33 21.02 -2.14
CA PHE A 14 -3.98 19.72 -1.92
C PHE A 14 -5.19 19.77 -0.98
N ALA A 15 -5.31 20.77 -0.10
CA ALA A 15 -6.42 20.86 0.84
C ALA A 15 -7.47 21.91 0.44
N LYS A 16 -7.04 23.08 -0.05
CA LYS A 16 -7.97 24.16 -0.42
C LYS A 16 -8.39 24.13 -1.87
N LYS A 17 -7.45 23.84 -2.78
CA LYS A 17 -7.70 23.71 -4.22
C LYS A 17 -7.65 22.24 -4.68
N GLY A 18 -8.03 21.32 -3.79
CA GLY A 18 -7.84 19.89 -4.00
C GLY A 18 -8.45 19.38 -5.30
N ASP A 19 -9.62 19.90 -5.71
CA ASP A 19 -10.27 19.53 -6.97
C ASP A 19 -9.46 19.94 -8.21
N ASP A 20 -8.78 21.09 -8.19
CA ASP A 20 -7.91 21.55 -9.29
C ASP A 20 -6.68 20.65 -9.47
N PHE A 21 -6.25 19.98 -8.40
CA PHE A 21 -5.08 19.09 -8.35
C PHE A 21 -5.45 17.61 -8.20
N ALA A 22 -6.72 17.24 -8.43
CA ALA A 22 -7.22 15.89 -8.21
C ALA A 22 -6.89 14.90 -9.34
N GLY A 23 -6.30 15.36 -10.45
CA GLY A 23 -5.89 14.51 -11.59
C GLY A 23 -4.76 13.52 -11.27
N ARG A 24 -4.44 12.65 -12.22
CA ARG A 24 -3.32 11.69 -12.19
C ARG A 24 -2.37 12.01 -13.35
N LEU A 25 -1.10 11.69 -13.15
CA LEU A 25 -0.12 11.83 -14.21
C LEU A 25 -0.32 10.69 -15.21
N ALA A 26 -0.56 11.03 -16.48
CA ALA A 26 -0.56 10.06 -17.56
C ALA A 26 0.87 9.58 -17.87
N GLY A 27 1.08 8.27 -18.00
CA GLY A 27 2.37 7.67 -18.38
C GLY A 27 2.87 6.60 -17.41
N LEU A 28 4.17 6.34 -17.35
CA LEU A 28 4.70 5.38 -16.37
C LEU A 28 4.58 5.95 -14.95
N PRO A 29 4.12 5.15 -13.96
CA PRO A 29 3.90 3.71 -13.98
C PRO A 29 2.43 3.27 -14.25
N GLN A 30 1.52 4.18 -14.58
CA GLN A 30 0.10 3.88 -14.82
C GLN A 30 -0.07 2.75 -15.84
N THR A 31 0.67 2.78 -16.95
CA THR A 31 0.58 1.78 -18.02
C THR A 31 1.04 0.37 -17.60
N ILE A 32 1.80 0.24 -16.51
CA ILE A 32 2.23 -1.06 -15.97
C ILE A 32 1.16 -1.64 -15.04
N PHE A 33 0.46 -0.78 -14.29
CA PHE A 33 -0.44 -1.22 -13.22
C PHE A 33 -1.92 -1.23 -13.61
N GLN A 34 -2.31 -0.57 -14.70
CA GLN A 34 -3.68 -0.60 -15.21
C GLN A 34 -3.84 -1.63 -16.32
N ASN A 35 -4.62 -2.68 -16.04
CA ASN A 35 -5.00 -3.68 -17.04
C ASN A 35 -6.18 -3.25 -17.92
N VAL A 36 -6.90 -2.19 -17.52
CA VAL A 36 -8.05 -1.63 -18.22
C VAL A 36 -7.91 -0.11 -18.20
N ASP A 37 -8.27 0.51 -19.32
CA ASP A 37 -8.24 1.98 -19.44
C ASP A 37 -9.12 2.63 -18.35
N ASN A 38 -8.57 3.69 -17.76
CA ASN A 38 -9.15 4.40 -16.61
C ASN A 38 -9.58 3.48 -15.45
N GLY A 39 -9.00 2.29 -15.29
CA GLY A 39 -9.42 1.29 -14.30
C GLY A 39 -8.80 1.48 -12.90
N GLY A 40 -9.45 0.87 -11.90
CA GLY A 40 -8.97 0.82 -10.51
C GLY A 40 -9.22 2.09 -9.70
N VAL A 41 -8.51 2.24 -8.57
CA VAL A 41 -8.67 3.37 -7.63
C VAL A 41 -7.46 4.33 -7.64
N ILE A 42 -6.26 3.81 -7.89
CA ILE A 42 -5.02 4.59 -7.76
C ILE A 42 -4.82 5.52 -8.96
N PHE A 43 -4.99 4.99 -10.17
CA PHE A 43 -4.65 5.69 -11.42
C PHE A 43 -5.86 6.11 -12.28
N SER A 44 -7.09 5.82 -11.84
CA SER A 44 -8.29 6.30 -12.52
C SER A 44 -8.55 7.78 -12.22
N GLU A 45 -9.37 8.40 -13.06
CA GLU A 45 -9.77 9.81 -12.97
C GLU A 45 -11.27 10.04 -13.18
N GLY A 46 -11.70 11.27 -12.90
CA GLY A 46 -13.07 11.74 -13.11
C GLY A 46 -14.09 11.00 -12.27
N ASP A 47 -15.29 10.84 -12.81
CA ASP A 47 -16.40 10.19 -12.11
C ASP A 47 -16.14 8.71 -11.85
N ASN A 48 -15.40 8.03 -12.75
CA ASN A 48 -15.04 6.63 -12.54
C ASN A 48 -14.18 6.47 -11.26
N TRP A 49 -13.18 7.33 -11.08
CA TRP A 49 -12.39 7.34 -9.85
C TRP A 49 -13.23 7.61 -8.60
N ARG A 50 -14.16 8.58 -8.67
CA ARG A 50 -15.03 8.93 -7.54
C ARG A 50 -15.88 7.73 -7.10
N GLU A 51 -16.49 7.03 -8.05
CA GLU A 51 -17.33 5.87 -7.76
C GLU A 51 -16.51 4.67 -7.26
N GLN A 52 -15.39 4.35 -7.92
CA GLN A 52 -14.49 3.26 -7.49
C GLN A 52 -13.92 3.51 -6.08
N ARG A 53 -13.52 4.75 -5.78
CA ARG A 53 -13.05 5.15 -4.45
C ARG A 53 -14.15 5.03 -3.40
N ARG A 54 -15.36 5.52 -3.69
CA ARG A 54 -16.51 5.43 -2.77
C ARG A 54 -16.84 3.97 -2.45
N ALA A 55 -16.98 3.14 -3.48
CA ALA A 55 -17.27 1.72 -3.32
C ALA A 55 -16.17 0.99 -2.53
N SER A 56 -14.91 1.23 -2.86
CA SER A 56 -13.77 0.59 -2.17
C SER A 56 -13.69 0.98 -0.69
N LEU A 57 -13.91 2.26 -0.36
CA LEU A 57 -13.93 2.73 1.03
C LEU A 57 -15.08 2.12 1.82
N GLN A 58 -16.26 1.98 1.19
CA GLN A 58 -17.40 1.31 1.81
C GLN A 58 -17.09 -0.17 2.10
N ILE A 59 -16.53 -0.89 1.13
CA ILE A 59 -16.12 -2.30 1.31
C ILE A 59 -15.11 -2.43 2.45
N LEU A 60 -14.08 -1.58 2.48
CA LEU A 60 -13.07 -1.61 3.54
C LEU A 60 -13.68 -1.32 4.92
N HIS A 61 -14.58 -0.36 5.02
CA HIS A 61 -15.30 -0.07 6.25
C HIS A 61 -16.16 -1.27 6.70
N ASP A 62 -16.82 -1.94 5.76
CA ASP A 62 -17.65 -3.11 6.05
C ASP A 62 -16.80 -4.31 6.49
N PHE A 63 -15.58 -4.44 5.97
CA PHE A 63 -14.57 -5.42 6.40
C PHE A 63 -13.82 -5.01 7.68
N GLY A 64 -14.20 -3.91 8.33
CA GLY A 64 -13.70 -3.57 9.67
C GLY A 64 -12.70 -2.43 9.72
N MET A 65 -12.36 -1.79 8.59
CA MET A 65 -11.50 -0.60 8.60
C MET A 65 -12.14 0.51 9.43
N GLY A 66 -11.40 1.03 10.42
CA GLY A 66 -11.90 2.02 11.37
C GLY A 66 -12.76 1.46 12.50
N LYS A 67 -12.86 0.12 12.62
CA LYS A 67 -13.53 -0.60 13.72
C LYS A 67 -12.51 -1.47 14.46
N ASN A 68 -12.89 -1.94 15.66
CA ASN A 68 -12.07 -2.83 16.48
C ASN A 68 -11.67 -4.13 15.74
N LEU A 69 -12.46 -4.58 14.78
CA LEU A 69 -12.17 -5.77 13.98
C LEU A 69 -10.81 -5.67 13.26
N MET A 70 -10.46 -4.51 12.68
CA MET A 70 -9.16 -4.32 12.03
C MET A 70 -8.01 -4.33 13.06
N GLU A 71 -8.23 -3.73 14.23
CA GLU A 71 -7.25 -3.74 15.31
C GLU A 71 -6.94 -5.17 15.76
N GLU A 72 -7.96 -6.02 15.91
CA GLU A 72 -7.79 -7.44 16.22
C GLU A 72 -6.94 -8.16 15.16
N GLN A 73 -7.17 -7.89 13.86
CA GLN A 73 -6.34 -8.47 12.79
C GLN A 73 -4.88 -8.02 12.85
N VAL A 74 -4.64 -6.76 13.20
CA VAL A 74 -3.28 -6.21 13.41
C VAL A 74 -2.62 -6.89 14.60
N LEU A 75 -3.32 -7.02 15.73
CA LEU A 75 -2.80 -7.65 16.95
C LEU A 75 -2.48 -9.13 16.73
N LEU A 76 -3.36 -9.89 16.07
CA LEU A 76 -3.11 -11.29 15.73
C LEU A 76 -1.88 -11.44 14.84
N SER A 77 -1.77 -10.61 13.80
CA SER A 77 -0.61 -10.62 12.91
C SER A 77 0.68 -10.20 13.62
N ALA A 78 0.58 -9.31 14.62
CA ALA A 78 1.73 -8.87 15.41
C ALA A 78 2.24 -9.98 16.34
N GLN A 79 1.33 -10.78 16.92
CA GLN A 79 1.69 -11.95 17.71
C GLN A 79 2.43 -12.99 16.85
N GLU A 80 1.94 -13.26 15.64
CA GLU A 80 2.60 -14.16 14.68
C GLU A 80 3.99 -13.65 14.28
N PHE A 81 4.10 -12.34 14.01
CA PHE A 81 5.38 -11.69 13.72
C PHE A 81 6.38 -11.87 14.87
N LEU A 82 5.96 -11.58 16.11
CA LEU A 82 6.82 -11.71 17.29
C LEU A 82 7.22 -13.18 17.54
N ALA A 83 6.31 -14.12 17.33
CA ALA A 83 6.60 -15.55 17.43
C ALA A 83 7.66 -15.98 16.39
N HIS A 84 7.52 -15.52 15.14
CA HIS A 84 8.54 -15.77 14.11
C HIS A 84 9.89 -15.16 14.51
N MET A 85 9.92 -13.89 14.92
CA MET A 85 11.14 -13.22 15.37
C MET A 85 11.82 -13.94 16.55
N ALA A 86 11.03 -14.49 17.48
CA ALA A 86 11.56 -15.27 18.60
C ALA A 86 12.16 -16.61 18.17
N SER A 87 11.66 -17.20 17.08
CA SER A 87 12.15 -18.49 16.53
C SER A 87 13.49 -18.39 15.79
N ILE A 88 13.89 -17.19 15.38
CA ILE A 88 15.16 -16.96 14.67
C ILE A 88 16.34 -17.27 15.60
N LYS A 89 17.20 -18.21 15.17
CA LYS A 89 18.35 -18.70 15.96
C LYS A 89 19.48 -17.68 16.04
N ASN A 90 19.84 -17.04 14.92
CA ASN A 90 20.89 -16.04 14.87
C ASN A 90 20.30 -14.63 15.01
N LYS A 91 20.41 -14.05 16.21
CA LYS A 91 19.89 -12.71 16.50
C LYS A 91 20.87 -11.58 16.18
N GLU A 92 22.11 -11.89 15.79
CA GLU A 92 23.15 -10.89 15.53
C GLU A 92 23.03 -10.25 14.14
N ALA A 93 22.35 -10.92 13.20
CA ALA A 93 22.14 -10.45 11.84
C ALA A 93 20.74 -10.81 11.34
N VAL A 94 19.71 -10.19 11.92
CA VAL A 94 18.33 -10.39 11.46
C VAL A 94 17.97 -9.38 10.38
N ASP A 95 17.65 -9.87 9.19
CA ASP A 95 17.03 -9.06 8.15
C ASP A 95 15.53 -8.92 8.43
N LEU A 96 15.09 -7.69 8.71
CA LEU A 96 13.68 -7.37 8.99
C LEU A 96 12.85 -7.13 7.73
N TRP A 97 13.48 -7.02 6.56
CA TRP A 97 12.78 -6.69 5.32
C TRP A 97 11.67 -7.71 5.03
N GLN A 98 12.02 -8.98 4.88
CA GLN A 98 11.03 -10.03 4.57
C GLN A 98 9.96 -10.19 5.68
N PRO A 99 10.31 -10.32 6.98
CA PRO A 99 9.31 -10.45 8.03
C PRO A 99 8.30 -9.31 8.08
N ILE A 100 8.72 -8.07 7.82
CA ILE A 100 7.81 -6.92 7.77
C ILE A 100 6.88 -6.99 6.55
N GLN A 101 7.37 -7.40 5.39
CA GLN A 101 6.54 -7.58 4.19
C GLN A 101 5.45 -8.62 4.42
N VAL A 102 5.79 -9.76 5.03
CA VAL A 102 4.83 -10.82 5.39
C VAL A 102 3.82 -10.32 6.41
N PHE A 103 4.26 -9.59 7.44
CA PHE A 103 3.38 -9.04 8.47
C PHE A 103 2.30 -8.12 7.89
N VAL A 104 2.71 -7.13 7.07
CA VAL A 104 1.78 -6.19 6.44
C VAL A 104 0.85 -6.89 5.45
N ALA A 105 1.38 -7.80 4.64
CA ALA A 105 0.59 -8.57 3.69
C ALA A 105 -0.45 -9.45 4.41
N ASN A 106 -0.12 -10.05 5.55
CA ASN A 106 -1.05 -10.86 6.32
C ASN A 106 -2.19 -10.04 6.91
N ILE A 107 -1.96 -8.79 7.35
CA ILE A 107 -3.05 -7.89 7.78
C ILE A 107 -4.03 -7.67 6.63
N ILE A 108 -3.52 -7.37 5.43
CA ILE A 108 -4.34 -7.13 4.24
C ILE A 108 -5.08 -8.41 3.84
N ASN A 109 -4.39 -9.55 3.74
CA ASN A 109 -4.96 -10.81 3.27
C ASN A 109 -5.99 -11.38 4.25
N LYS A 110 -5.76 -11.27 5.56
CA LYS A 110 -6.74 -11.68 6.57
C LYS A 110 -7.99 -10.82 6.48
N THR A 111 -7.83 -9.51 6.34
CA THR A 111 -8.96 -8.57 6.25
C THR A 111 -9.77 -8.79 4.98
N LEU A 112 -9.12 -8.94 3.82
CA LEU A 112 -9.81 -8.97 2.52
C LEU A 112 -10.20 -10.37 2.06
N PHE A 113 -9.40 -11.38 2.40
CA PHE A 113 -9.48 -12.72 1.79
C PHE A 113 -9.55 -13.85 2.84
N GLY A 114 -9.39 -13.55 4.13
CA GLY A 114 -9.44 -14.52 5.21
C GLY A 114 -8.28 -15.52 5.23
N PHE A 115 -7.13 -15.21 4.63
CA PHE A 115 -5.94 -16.07 4.66
C PHE A 115 -4.66 -15.32 5.05
N SER A 116 -3.63 -16.05 5.43
CA SER A 116 -2.29 -15.53 5.72
C SER A 116 -1.20 -16.48 5.22
N TYR A 117 -0.02 -15.93 5.00
CA TYR A 117 1.20 -16.67 4.71
C TYR A 117 1.91 -17.04 6.02
N GLU A 118 2.40 -18.28 6.09
CA GLU A 118 3.45 -18.64 7.06
C GLU A 118 4.76 -17.94 6.65
N TYR A 119 5.52 -17.45 7.63
CA TYR A 119 6.78 -16.75 7.36
C TYR A 119 7.76 -17.58 6.53
N ASP A 120 7.88 -18.88 6.84
CA ASP A 120 8.76 -19.82 6.15
C ASP A 120 8.19 -20.33 4.81
N LYS A 121 6.95 -19.97 4.46
CA LYS A 121 6.28 -20.36 3.19
C LYS A 121 5.71 -19.15 2.46
N SER A 122 6.46 -18.05 2.49
CA SER A 122 6.07 -16.76 1.92
C SER A 122 6.66 -16.49 0.53
N ASP A 123 7.27 -17.50 -0.12
CA ASP A 123 7.99 -17.33 -1.39
C ASP A 123 7.15 -16.68 -2.50
N ARG A 124 5.87 -17.05 -2.61
CA ARG A 124 4.96 -16.48 -3.61
C ARG A 124 4.75 -14.98 -3.38
N LEU A 125 4.56 -14.58 -2.13
CA LEU A 125 4.43 -13.18 -1.74
C LEU A 125 5.75 -12.45 -2.00
N MET A 126 6.88 -13.01 -1.58
CA MET A 126 8.18 -12.38 -1.73
C MET A 126 8.59 -12.23 -3.20
N THR A 127 8.26 -13.21 -4.05
CA THR A 127 8.43 -13.10 -5.51
C THR A 127 7.67 -11.90 -6.06
N PHE A 128 6.42 -11.71 -5.63
CA PHE A 128 5.63 -10.55 -6.04
C PHE A 128 6.21 -9.22 -5.52
N VAL A 129 6.59 -9.15 -4.24
CA VAL A 129 7.17 -7.95 -3.63
C VAL A 129 8.49 -7.55 -4.28
N ASN A 130 9.36 -8.53 -4.56
CA ASN A 130 10.63 -8.30 -5.24
C ASN A 130 10.39 -7.78 -6.66
N ARG A 131 9.45 -8.40 -7.40
CA ARG A 131 9.09 -7.94 -8.75
C ARG A 131 8.54 -6.52 -8.75
N LEU A 132 7.71 -6.16 -7.78
CA LEU A 132 7.23 -4.79 -7.63
C LEU A 132 8.37 -3.82 -7.33
N THR A 133 9.30 -4.22 -6.45
CA THR A 133 10.45 -3.39 -6.07
C THR A 133 11.38 -3.14 -7.26
N GLU A 134 11.62 -4.14 -8.10
CA GLU A 134 12.31 -4.00 -9.39
C GLU A 134 11.64 -2.96 -10.28
N ILE A 135 10.32 -3.09 -10.51
CA ILE A 135 9.55 -2.14 -11.33
C ILE A 135 9.67 -0.72 -10.78
N PHE A 136 9.53 -0.54 -9.46
CA PHE A 136 9.67 0.79 -8.84
C PHE A 136 11.09 1.35 -8.98
N ASN A 137 12.11 0.51 -8.93
CA ASN A 137 13.48 0.95 -9.16
C ASN A 137 13.68 1.32 -10.62
N GLU A 138 13.21 0.54 -11.58
CA GLU A 138 13.27 0.87 -13.01
C GLU A 138 12.59 2.21 -13.31
N VAL A 139 11.40 2.44 -12.76
CA VAL A 139 10.67 3.72 -12.92
C VAL A 139 11.43 4.92 -12.35
N LYS A 140 12.20 4.74 -11.26
CA LYS A 140 13.07 5.81 -10.73
C LYS A 140 14.23 6.18 -11.66
N TYR A 141 14.70 5.23 -12.49
CA TYR A 141 15.82 5.42 -13.41
C TYR A 141 15.39 5.75 -14.85
N VAL A 142 14.09 5.70 -15.16
CA VAL A 142 13.59 6.29 -16.41
C VAL A 142 13.87 7.79 -16.35
N PRO A 143 14.67 8.35 -17.28
CA PRO A 143 14.86 9.79 -17.34
C PRO A 143 13.47 10.40 -17.56
N THR A 144 13.03 11.25 -16.64
CA THR A 144 11.87 12.09 -16.87
C THR A 144 12.21 12.94 -18.09
N ILE A 145 11.71 12.57 -19.28
CA ILE A 145 11.83 13.39 -20.48
C ILE A 145 10.83 14.53 -20.31
N PHE A 146 11.22 15.54 -19.53
CA PHE A 146 10.68 16.89 -19.52
C PHE A 146 11.79 17.86 -19.11
#